data_AF-A0A286U2U0-F1
#
_entry.id   AF-A0A286U2U0-F1
#
_cell.length_a   1.000
_cell.length_b   1.000
_cell.length_c   1.000
_cell.angle_alpha   90.00
_cell.angle_beta   90.00
_cell.angle_gamma   90.00
#
_symmetry.space_group_name_H-M   'P 1'
#
loop_
_entity.id
_entity.type
_entity.pdbx_description
1 polymer ?
#
loop_
_entity_poly.entity_id
_entity_poly.type
_entity_poly.pdbx_seq_one_letter_code
_entity_poly.pdbx_strand_id
1 'polypeptide(L)'
;MSKIKNKSVLRNILISMLAGIFVIMCLRDSDAQTSQLFRVYSTEVSGKIAETSEAVAAGKKIYEIKCYYCHGIKGDGNGSDAPRLDPKPRNFTRNEYKIRSTGPGVLPTDEDLYRIISSGVEGSAMPFWNTLKPEERWQVIFYIKTFNPEFKNKSDRSEVSLAGGTASSPDSIKRGKKLFKEAKCILCHGEDGRGEGPITTTLKKQWDLQFKARDLTQSWMYKGGNTEGDIFRTITTGLNETPMGSYADYLTDDDRWHLSHYVKSISHDMKTDVVLKSKLLEGNLPKGPDDVAWDTLEAVELPLAGQIVASPRFWTPSANSIRIRSFYNDKNIAFLVEWDDRTNEQSEIYSDAVALQFPTKIPEGLKKPYFAMGDSSKGVELLHWKAYDESVLTVQSSEEDNIETEADGGSEAEDEPDEAESEETADEEQEDELVSEGSAMQEFEGFFSIKEMNAKGFKRLSVQPDASQNSKGKGHWKNGKWQVMITRPLFTRDKKIDVQFEKGKLIPYALAVWDGSNSEIKGQKAISSWYYLTLEMTTPNSVYIYAIVAVIMAICIQFWVVARIRRFPTEIPEE
;
A
#
# COMPACT_ATOMS: atom_id res chain seq x y z
N MET A 1 23.83 66.59 6.84
CA MET A 1 22.48 66.02 7.13
C MET A 1 22.04 65.23 5.89
N SER A 2 22.51 64.00 5.64
CA SER A 2 22.05 62.71 6.22
C SER A 2 20.53 62.56 6.28
N LYS A 3 19.89 62.10 5.19
CA LYS A 3 18.61 61.36 5.25
C LYS A 3 18.15 60.61 3.98
N ILE A 4 18.78 60.76 2.81
CA ILE A 4 18.20 60.21 1.55
C ILE A 4 18.86 58.89 1.06
N LYS A 5 20.04 58.50 1.52
CA LYS A 5 20.72 57.27 1.05
C LYS A 5 20.16 55.94 1.57
N ASN A 6 19.23 55.94 2.52
CA ASN A 6 18.81 54.70 3.19
C ASN A 6 17.55 54.04 2.61
N LYS A 7 16.65 54.79 1.94
CA LYS A 7 15.37 54.21 1.47
C LYS A 7 15.52 53.25 0.28
N SER A 8 16.43 53.51 -0.65
CA SER A 8 16.61 52.64 -1.84
C SER A 8 17.35 51.34 -1.48
N VAL A 9 18.31 51.41 -0.55
CA VAL A 9 19.04 50.24 -0.06
C VAL A 9 18.10 49.37 0.79
N LEU A 10 17.29 49.99 1.67
CA LEU A 10 16.30 49.26 2.46
C LEU A 10 15.21 48.63 1.58
N ARG A 11 14.76 49.30 0.50
CA ARG A 11 13.79 48.75 -0.45
C ARG A 11 14.35 47.57 -1.25
N ASN A 12 15.61 47.63 -1.69
CA ASN A 12 16.23 46.53 -2.42
C ASN A 12 16.56 45.33 -1.51
N ILE A 13 16.93 45.57 -0.25
CA ILE A 13 17.09 44.51 0.76
C ILE A 13 15.73 43.87 1.06
N LEU A 14 14.65 44.66 1.16
CA LEU A 14 13.30 44.15 1.40
C LEU A 14 12.78 43.30 0.22
N ILE A 15 13.03 43.73 -1.02
CA ILE A 15 12.65 42.96 -2.23
C ILE A 15 13.48 41.66 -2.33
N SER A 16 14.78 41.70 -1.99
CA SER A 16 15.63 40.52 -1.99
C SER A 16 15.28 39.54 -0.85
N MET A 17 14.88 40.04 0.32
CA MET A 17 14.34 39.20 1.40
C MET A 17 12.97 38.61 1.04
N LEU A 18 12.08 39.36 0.37
CA LEU A 18 10.80 38.85 -0.11
C LEU A 18 10.97 37.78 -1.19
N ALA A 19 11.93 37.94 -2.11
CA ALA A 19 12.28 36.91 -3.08
C ALA A 19 12.91 35.67 -2.42
N GLY A 20 13.75 35.84 -1.40
CA GLY A 20 14.30 34.75 -0.59
C GLY A 20 13.24 34.00 0.21
N ILE A 21 12.25 34.70 0.78
CA ILE A 21 11.11 34.10 1.48
C ILE A 21 10.19 33.37 0.50
N PHE A 22 10.02 33.88 -0.73
CA PHE A 22 9.23 33.20 -1.77
C PHE A 22 9.92 31.92 -2.26
N VAL A 23 11.25 31.94 -2.42
CA VAL A 23 12.05 30.73 -2.72
C VAL A 23 12.03 29.74 -1.54
N ILE A 24 12.08 30.19 -0.29
CA ILE A 24 11.95 29.33 0.90
C ILE A 24 10.51 28.80 1.06
N MET A 25 9.48 29.53 0.61
CA MET A 25 8.10 29.05 0.55
C MET A 25 7.86 28.08 -0.61
N CYS A 26 8.62 28.19 -1.71
CA CYS A 26 8.61 27.20 -2.79
C CYS A 26 9.49 25.97 -2.51
N LEU A 27 10.49 26.09 -1.63
CA LEU A 27 11.33 24.99 -1.13
C LEU A 27 10.81 24.34 0.15
N ARG A 28 9.85 24.96 0.83
CA ARG A 28 9.01 24.25 1.80
C ARG A 28 8.08 23.41 0.97
N ASP A 29 8.36 22.12 1.01
CA ASP A 29 7.58 21.06 0.42
C ASP A 29 6.11 21.42 0.32
N SER A 30 5.60 21.21 -0.88
CA SER A 30 4.25 20.74 -1.07
C SER A 30 4.01 19.57 -0.10
N ASP A 31 3.63 19.88 1.14
CA ASP A 31 2.70 19.10 1.93
C ASP A 31 1.37 19.15 1.17
N ALA A 32 1.36 18.56 -0.03
CA ALA A 32 0.15 18.04 -0.60
C ALA A 32 -0.35 17.10 0.48
N GLN A 33 -1.42 17.51 1.16
CA GLN A 33 -2.13 16.73 2.15
C GLN A 33 -2.19 15.31 1.62
N THR A 34 -1.28 14.46 2.11
CA THR A 34 -1.34 13.02 1.89
C THR A 34 -2.65 12.67 2.55
N SER A 35 -3.69 12.55 1.73
CA SER A 35 -4.97 12.07 2.19
C SER A 35 -4.65 10.68 2.69
N GLN A 36 -4.47 10.58 4.01
CA GLN A 36 -4.52 9.33 4.71
C GLN A 36 -5.93 8.82 4.45
N LEU A 37 -6.11 8.16 3.30
CA LEU A 37 -7.36 7.57 2.81
C LEU A 37 -7.77 6.36 3.68
N PHE A 38 -7.13 6.22 4.83
CA PHE A 38 -7.16 5.07 5.70
C PHE A 38 -7.56 5.48 7.11
N ARG A 39 -8.23 4.53 7.75
CA ARG A 39 -8.81 4.64 9.07
C ARG A 39 -7.78 5.10 10.09
N VAL A 40 -7.94 6.32 10.59
CA VAL A 40 -7.39 6.73 11.88
C VAL A 40 -8.41 6.34 12.94
N TYR A 41 -8.01 5.51 13.91
CA TYR A 41 -8.87 5.20 15.04
C TYR A 41 -9.15 6.49 15.83
N SER A 42 -10.41 6.92 15.85
CA SER A 42 -10.79 8.18 16.49
C SER A 42 -10.63 8.06 18.00
N THR A 43 -9.73 8.85 18.57
CA THR A 43 -9.66 9.09 20.01
C THR A 43 -10.67 10.15 20.46
N GLU A 44 -11.08 11.03 19.53
CA GLU A 44 -12.02 12.10 19.81
C GLU A 44 -13.46 11.59 19.96
N VAL A 45 -14.13 12.09 20.99
CA VAL A 45 -15.55 11.89 21.25
C VAL A 45 -16.18 13.26 21.39
N SER A 46 -17.06 13.62 20.46
CA SER A 46 -17.67 14.95 20.41
C SER A 46 -19.19 14.87 20.19
N GLY A 47 -19.88 15.97 20.53
CA GLY A 47 -21.31 16.12 20.26
C GLY A 47 -22.23 15.18 21.05
N LYS A 48 -21.84 14.76 22.27
CA LYS A 48 -22.68 13.90 23.11
C LYS A 48 -23.99 14.61 23.45
N ILE A 49 -25.10 14.00 23.05
CA ILE A 49 -26.46 14.49 23.33
C ILE A 49 -27.09 13.71 24.49
N ALA A 50 -28.22 14.19 25.01
CA ALA A 50 -29.00 13.47 26.01
C ALA A 50 -29.69 12.23 25.40
N GLU A 51 -29.73 11.14 26.16
CA GLU A 51 -30.43 9.90 25.79
C GLU A 51 -31.94 10.05 26.08
N THR A 52 -32.70 10.55 25.10
CA THR A 52 -34.17 10.70 25.17
C THR A 52 -34.88 9.66 24.30
N SER A 53 -36.19 9.47 24.51
CA SER A 53 -37.03 8.61 23.67
C SER A 53 -37.01 9.01 22.19
N GLU A 54 -36.95 10.31 21.90
CA GLU A 54 -36.89 10.86 20.55
C GLU A 54 -35.54 10.55 19.90
N ALA A 55 -34.44 10.67 20.66
CA ALA A 55 -33.11 10.33 20.19
C ALA A 55 -32.98 8.82 19.87
N VAL A 56 -33.56 7.95 20.71
CA VAL A 56 -33.64 6.51 20.46
C VAL A 56 -34.46 6.21 19.21
N ALA A 57 -35.61 6.88 19.04
CA ALA A 57 -36.46 6.71 17.85
C ALA A 57 -35.79 7.20 16.56
N ALA A 58 -35.01 8.27 16.61
CA ALA A 58 -34.19 8.73 15.49
C ALA A 58 -33.08 7.72 15.16
N GLY A 59 -32.41 7.19 16.20
CA GLY A 59 -31.39 6.15 16.06
C GLY A 59 -31.89 4.87 15.42
N LYS A 60 -33.12 4.46 15.77
CA LYS A 60 -33.79 3.31 15.14
C LYS A 60 -33.89 3.46 13.62
N LYS A 61 -34.31 4.63 13.14
CA LYS A 61 -34.42 4.89 11.69
C LYS A 61 -33.06 4.77 10.99
N ILE A 62 -32.00 5.27 11.63
CA ILE A 62 -30.63 5.17 11.11
C ILE A 62 -30.22 3.69 11.04
N TYR A 63 -30.45 2.93 12.11
CA TYR A 63 -30.11 1.51 12.19
C TYR A 63 -30.82 0.67 11.11
N GLU A 64 -32.11 0.90 10.89
CA GLU A 64 -32.92 0.20 9.88
C GLU A 64 -32.53 0.54 8.44
N ILE A 65 -31.80 1.63 8.21
CA ILE A 65 -31.31 1.98 6.87
C ILE A 65 -29.88 1.47 6.67
N LYS A 66 -29.04 1.52 7.71
CA LYS A 66 -27.58 1.42 7.57
C LYS A 66 -26.95 0.20 8.24
N CYS A 67 -27.55 -0.34 9.30
CA CYS A 67 -26.89 -1.32 10.18
C CYS A 67 -27.51 -2.72 10.12
N TYR A 68 -28.84 -2.82 9.95
CA TYR A 68 -29.56 -4.09 10.12
C TYR A 68 -29.20 -5.16 9.06
N TYR A 69 -28.77 -4.76 7.86
CA TYR A 69 -28.36 -5.72 6.81
C TYR A 69 -27.24 -6.65 7.28
N CYS A 70 -26.34 -6.14 8.12
CA CYS A 70 -25.27 -6.93 8.75
C CYS A 70 -25.69 -7.41 10.14
N HIS A 71 -26.14 -6.49 11.01
CA HIS A 71 -26.36 -6.79 12.43
C HIS A 71 -27.72 -7.41 12.78
N GLY A 72 -28.62 -7.55 11.80
CA GLY A 72 -29.97 -8.10 12.00
C GLY A 72 -30.95 -7.08 12.57
N ILE A 73 -32.24 -7.25 12.25
CA ILE A 73 -33.32 -6.39 12.78
C ILE A 73 -33.45 -6.51 14.31
N LYS A 74 -33.08 -7.67 14.86
CA LYS A 74 -33.06 -7.97 16.30
C LYS A 74 -31.73 -7.64 16.97
N GLY A 75 -30.76 -7.11 16.24
CA GLY A 75 -29.40 -6.85 16.75
C GLY A 75 -28.60 -8.11 17.08
N ASP A 76 -29.00 -9.28 16.56
CA ASP A 76 -28.43 -10.59 16.90
C ASP A 76 -27.22 -10.98 16.04
N GLY A 77 -26.77 -10.10 15.15
CA GLY A 77 -25.65 -10.35 14.23
C GLY A 77 -26.02 -11.22 13.03
N ASN A 78 -27.31 -11.53 12.83
CA ASN A 78 -27.81 -12.41 11.76
C ASN A 78 -28.57 -11.64 10.66
N GLY A 79 -28.03 -10.50 10.24
CA GLY A 79 -28.57 -9.79 9.07
C GLY A 79 -28.45 -10.61 7.78
N SER A 80 -29.17 -10.21 6.73
CA SER A 80 -29.16 -10.90 5.43
C SER A 80 -27.76 -11.05 4.84
N ASP A 81 -26.84 -10.14 5.18
CA ASP A 81 -25.46 -10.17 4.74
C ASP A 81 -24.53 -10.96 5.67
N ALA A 82 -24.92 -11.26 6.90
CA ALA A 82 -24.06 -11.95 7.87
C ALA A 82 -23.48 -13.29 7.36
N PRO A 83 -24.20 -14.14 6.58
CA PRO A 83 -23.65 -15.40 6.06
C PRO A 83 -22.37 -15.23 5.23
N ARG A 84 -22.23 -14.12 4.50
CA ARG A 84 -21.09 -13.83 3.60
C ARG A 84 -19.98 -12.98 4.23
N LEU A 85 -20.09 -12.66 5.52
CA LEU A 85 -19.11 -11.83 6.23
C LEU A 85 -18.26 -12.67 7.18
N ASP A 86 -16.95 -12.47 7.11
CA ASP A 86 -15.96 -12.99 8.03
C ASP A 86 -14.98 -11.84 8.39
N PRO A 87 -14.85 -11.45 9.66
CA PRO A 87 -15.57 -11.96 10.84
C PRO A 87 -17.07 -11.63 10.80
N LYS A 88 -17.87 -12.46 11.48
CA LYS A 88 -19.32 -12.24 11.64
C LYS A 88 -19.62 -10.89 12.31
N PRO A 89 -20.73 -10.22 11.94
CA PRO A 89 -21.19 -9.00 12.61
C PRO A 89 -21.41 -9.22 14.11
N ARG A 90 -21.17 -8.18 14.90
CA ARG A 90 -21.41 -8.20 16.35
C ARG A 90 -22.89 -8.46 16.65
N ASN A 91 -23.15 -9.45 17.49
CA ASN A 91 -24.41 -9.62 18.19
C ASN A 91 -24.48 -8.67 19.39
N PHE A 92 -25.38 -7.69 19.34
CA PHE A 92 -25.60 -6.66 20.36
C PHE A 92 -26.44 -7.13 21.55
N THR A 93 -27.08 -8.31 21.47
CA THR A 93 -27.87 -8.87 22.59
C THR A 93 -27.00 -9.51 23.66
N ARG A 94 -25.67 -9.51 23.49
CA ARG A 94 -24.71 -10.16 24.38
C ARG A 94 -23.68 -9.17 24.93
N ASN A 95 -22.93 -9.59 25.94
CA ASN A 95 -21.99 -8.73 26.66
C ASN A 95 -20.59 -8.70 26.05
N GLU A 96 -20.30 -9.61 25.13
CA GLU A 96 -18.94 -9.91 24.69
C GLU A 96 -18.40 -8.93 23.63
N TYR A 97 -18.33 -7.64 23.94
CA TYR A 97 -17.71 -6.66 23.03
C TYR A 97 -16.19 -6.83 22.99
N LYS A 98 -15.63 -6.86 21.77
CA LYS A 98 -14.18 -7.03 21.53
C LYS A 98 -13.39 -5.76 21.87
N ILE A 99 -13.87 -4.60 21.43
CA ILE A 99 -13.18 -3.32 21.61
C ILE A 99 -13.88 -2.59 22.76
N ARG A 100 -13.17 -2.34 23.86
CA ARG A 100 -13.70 -1.67 25.05
C ARG A 100 -12.58 -1.08 25.90
N SER A 101 -12.92 -0.09 26.72
CA SER A 101 -12.09 0.44 27.81
C SER A 101 -12.42 -0.17 29.17
N THR A 102 -13.50 -0.94 29.29
CA THR A 102 -13.91 -1.61 30.55
C THR A 102 -13.23 -2.98 30.74
N GLY A 103 -13.33 -3.57 31.94
CA GLY A 103 -12.75 -4.89 32.27
C GLY A 103 -13.41 -6.10 31.58
N PRO A 104 -12.78 -7.30 31.61
CA PRO A 104 -13.26 -8.49 30.90
C PRO A 104 -14.68 -8.89 31.28
N GLY A 105 -15.49 -9.22 30.26
CA GLY A 105 -16.92 -9.52 30.43
C GLY A 105 -17.83 -8.31 30.72
N VAL A 106 -17.27 -7.12 30.92
CA VAL A 106 -18.03 -5.89 31.17
C VAL A 106 -18.41 -5.22 29.84
N LEU A 107 -19.62 -4.66 29.79
CA LEU A 107 -20.11 -3.91 28.64
C LEU A 107 -19.23 -2.67 28.35
N PRO A 108 -19.12 -2.25 27.08
CA PRO A 108 -18.39 -1.05 26.70
C PRO A 108 -19.07 0.22 27.23
N THR A 109 -18.30 1.30 27.31
CA THR A 109 -18.85 2.65 27.55
C THR A 109 -19.60 3.16 26.32
N ASP A 110 -20.40 4.22 26.47
CA ASP A 110 -21.06 4.83 25.32
C ASP A 110 -19.99 5.46 24.37
N GLU A 111 -18.90 5.95 24.94
CA GLU A 111 -17.71 6.49 24.28
C GLU A 111 -16.97 5.42 23.47
N ASP A 112 -16.83 4.19 23.98
CA ASP A 112 -16.29 3.06 23.23
C ASP A 112 -17.12 2.79 21.97
N LEU A 113 -18.44 2.71 22.12
CA LEU A 113 -19.35 2.50 20.99
C LEU A 113 -19.25 3.64 19.96
N TYR A 114 -19.11 4.87 20.44
CA TYR A 114 -18.89 6.03 19.57
C TYR A 114 -17.60 5.92 18.77
N ARG A 115 -16.47 5.59 19.41
CA ARG A 115 -15.19 5.39 18.71
C ARG A 115 -15.27 4.26 17.67
N ILE A 116 -15.94 3.15 18.00
CA ILE A 116 -16.12 2.02 17.10
C ILE A 116 -16.95 2.41 15.86
N ILE A 117 -18.09 3.09 16.04
CA ILE A 117 -18.93 3.49 14.91
C ILE A 117 -18.24 4.55 14.06
N SER A 118 -17.55 5.49 14.69
CA SER A 118 -16.82 6.55 14.01
C SER A 118 -15.69 6.01 13.16
N SER A 119 -14.96 5.02 13.68
CA SER A 119 -13.76 4.48 13.03
C SER A 119 -14.04 3.25 12.18
N GLY A 120 -15.18 2.58 12.34
CA GLY A 120 -15.37 1.22 11.80
C GLY A 120 -14.50 0.19 12.53
N VAL A 121 -14.37 -1.02 11.96
CA VAL A 121 -13.50 -2.08 12.51
C VAL A 121 -12.66 -2.71 11.41
N GLU A 122 -11.34 -2.47 11.47
CA GLU A 122 -10.42 -2.92 10.40
C GLU A 122 -10.29 -4.44 10.30
N GLY A 123 -10.14 -4.93 9.07
CA GLY A 123 -10.20 -6.36 8.77
C GLY A 123 -11.58 -6.97 9.06
N SER A 124 -12.64 -6.18 8.91
CA SER A 124 -14.04 -6.62 8.88
C SER A 124 -14.85 -5.76 7.91
N ALA A 125 -16.08 -6.16 7.61
CA ALA A 125 -16.96 -5.38 6.75
C ALA A 125 -17.64 -4.19 7.45
N MET A 126 -17.28 -3.85 8.69
CA MET A 126 -17.85 -2.71 9.41
C MET A 126 -17.16 -1.40 8.99
N PRO A 127 -17.81 -0.55 8.17
CA PRO A 127 -17.21 0.67 7.67
C PRO A 127 -17.12 1.74 8.77
N PHE A 128 -16.34 2.78 8.51
CA PHE A 128 -16.36 4.01 9.29
C PHE A 128 -17.60 4.85 8.94
N TRP A 129 -18.30 5.37 9.95
CA TRP A 129 -19.52 6.16 9.76
C TRP A 129 -19.31 7.66 9.97
N ASN A 130 -18.18 8.19 9.48
CA ASN A 130 -17.95 9.64 9.45
C ASN A 130 -18.91 10.40 8.50
N THR A 131 -19.62 9.66 7.65
CA THR A 131 -20.74 10.16 6.83
C THR A 131 -21.98 10.51 7.66
N LEU A 132 -22.05 10.02 8.91
CA LEU A 132 -23.06 10.42 9.88
C LEU A 132 -22.55 11.59 10.73
N LYS A 133 -23.43 12.55 11.00
CA LYS A 133 -23.15 13.64 11.93
C LYS A 133 -22.87 13.09 13.34
N PRO A 134 -22.10 13.80 14.18
CA PRO A 134 -21.84 13.38 15.57
C PRO A 134 -23.13 13.01 16.33
N GLU A 135 -24.20 13.79 16.19
CA GLU A 135 -25.46 13.57 16.89
C GLU A 135 -26.16 12.29 16.41
N GLU A 136 -26.12 12.01 15.10
CA GLU A 136 -26.69 10.79 14.49
C GLU A 136 -25.96 9.53 14.98
N ARG A 137 -24.64 9.62 15.18
CA ARG A 137 -23.84 8.54 15.78
C ARG A 137 -24.29 8.26 17.22
N TRP A 138 -24.56 9.27 18.04
CA TRP A 138 -25.10 9.07 19.38
C TRP A 138 -26.51 8.49 19.39
N GLN A 139 -27.38 8.96 18.50
CA GLN A 139 -28.73 8.43 18.36
C GLN A 139 -28.73 6.93 18.06
N VAL A 140 -27.93 6.47 17.09
CA VAL A 140 -27.84 5.04 16.76
C VAL A 140 -27.24 4.23 17.91
N ILE A 141 -26.31 4.78 18.69
CA ILE A 141 -25.77 4.13 19.90
C ILE A 141 -26.87 3.90 20.93
N PHE A 142 -27.71 4.90 21.20
CA PHE A 142 -28.83 4.74 22.13
C PHE A 142 -29.80 3.66 21.68
N TYR A 143 -30.07 3.55 20.37
CA TYR A 143 -30.86 2.45 19.84
C TYR A 143 -30.17 1.09 19.98
N ILE A 144 -28.87 0.99 19.65
CA ILE A 144 -28.10 -0.26 19.80
C ILE A 144 -28.14 -0.77 21.24
N LYS A 145 -28.02 0.12 22.22
CA LYS A 145 -28.10 -0.22 23.65
C LYS A 145 -29.44 -0.84 24.04
N THR A 146 -30.52 -0.62 23.29
CA THR A 146 -31.83 -1.22 23.60
C THR A 146 -31.88 -2.73 23.36
N PHE A 147 -30.95 -3.30 22.57
CA PHE A 147 -30.90 -4.74 22.31
C PHE A 147 -30.41 -5.55 23.50
N ASN A 148 -29.75 -4.91 24.48
CA ASN A 148 -29.29 -5.56 25.70
C ASN A 148 -29.68 -4.73 26.94
N PRO A 149 -30.60 -5.23 27.79
CA PRO A 149 -31.11 -4.47 28.93
C PRO A 149 -30.03 -4.14 29.98
N GLU A 150 -28.92 -4.85 30.02
CA GLU A 150 -27.81 -4.58 30.93
C GLU A 150 -27.14 -3.24 30.65
N PHE A 151 -27.32 -2.65 29.46
CA PHE A 151 -26.85 -1.28 29.19
C PHE A 151 -27.49 -0.22 30.10
N LYS A 152 -28.61 -0.53 30.77
CA LYS A 152 -29.23 0.35 31.77
C LYS A 152 -28.46 0.38 33.10
N ASN A 153 -27.72 -0.69 33.43
CA ASN A 153 -26.89 -0.72 34.63
C ASN A 153 -25.51 -0.12 34.34
N LYS A 154 -25.25 1.08 34.88
CA LYS A 154 -23.98 1.81 34.70
C LYS A 154 -22.97 1.55 35.81
N SER A 155 -23.38 0.95 36.92
CA SER A 155 -22.59 0.92 38.17
C SER A 155 -21.29 0.13 38.09
N ASP A 156 -21.15 -0.80 37.14
CA ASP A 156 -19.99 -1.68 37.03
C ASP A 156 -18.98 -1.28 35.93
N ARG A 157 -19.18 -0.15 35.24
CA ARG A 157 -18.33 0.26 34.09
C ARG A 157 -17.21 1.20 34.54
N SER A 158 -16.16 0.61 35.10
CA SER A 158 -14.90 1.33 35.33
C SER A 158 -13.99 1.18 34.11
N GLU A 159 -13.51 2.31 33.60
CA GLU A 159 -12.53 2.32 32.50
C GLU A 159 -11.13 2.00 33.01
N VAL A 160 -10.37 1.27 32.19
CA VAL A 160 -8.94 1.04 32.41
C VAL A 160 -8.22 2.39 32.39
N SER A 161 -7.54 2.71 33.48
CA SER A 161 -6.69 3.89 33.56
C SER A 161 -5.52 3.75 32.60
N LEU A 162 -5.31 4.78 31.78
CA LEU A 162 -4.10 4.95 30.97
C LEU A 162 -3.05 5.83 31.68
N ALA A 163 -3.36 6.32 32.88
CA ALA A 163 -2.45 7.17 33.65
C ALA A 163 -1.34 6.33 34.31
N GLY A 164 -0.15 6.92 34.46
CA GLY A 164 1.00 6.28 35.12
C GLY A 164 1.87 5.43 34.19
N GLY A 165 1.66 5.47 32.87
CA GLY A 165 2.50 4.76 31.92
C GLY A 165 3.94 5.24 31.90
N THR A 166 4.88 4.29 31.96
CA THR A 166 6.30 4.55 31.73
C THR A 166 6.50 5.09 30.30
N ALA A 167 7.43 6.03 30.09
CA ALA A 167 7.72 6.53 28.74
C ALA A 167 8.43 5.48 27.88
N SER A 168 8.14 5.48 26.58
CA SER A 168 8.81 4.62 25.60
C SER A 168 10.32 4.91 25.56
N SER A 169 11.13 3.87 25.65
CA SER A 169 12.59 3.93 25.65
C SER A 169 13.20 2.63 25.11
N PRO A 170 14.47 2.61 24.67
CA PRO A 170 15.13 1.38 24.23
C PRO A 170 15.10 0.26 25.28
N ASP A 171 15.28 0.61 26.57
CA ASP A 171 15.22 -0.35 27.67
C ASP A 171 13.81 -0.90 27.88
N SER A 172 12.79 -0.03 27.77
CA SER A 172 11.40 -0.45 27.81
C SER A 172 11.06 -1.41 26.66
N ILE A 173 11.50 -1.12 25.44
CA ILE A 173 11.28 -1.98 24.26
C ILE A 173 11.97 -3.33 24.46
N LYS A 174 13.21 -3.32 24.98
CA LYS A 174 13.96 -4.54 25.29
C LYS A 174 13.26 -5.39 26.36
N ARG A 175 12.74 -4.76 27.42
CA ARG A 175 11.92 -5.42 28.45
C ARG A 175 10.64 -6.00 27.84
N GLY A 176 9.93 -5.21 27.02
CA GLY A 176 8.74 -5.64 26.29
C GLY A 176 8.99 -6.85 25.40
N LYS A 177 10.10 -6.88 24.65
CA LYS A 177 10.48 -8.02 23.82
C LYS A 177 10.66 -9.30 24.65
N LYS A 178 11.27 -9.19 25.83
CA LYS A 178 11.45 -10.32 26.76
C LYS A 178 10.09 -10.80 27.28
N LEU A 179 9.24 -9.86 27.72
CA LEU A 179 7.89 -10.14 28.19
C LEU A 179 7.03 -10.79 27.10
N PHE A 180 7.20 -10.41 25.84
CA PHE A 180 6.43 -10.99 24.73
C PHE A 180 6.66 -12.50 24.59
N LYS A 181 7.88 -12.96 24.92
CA LYS A 181 8.21 -14.38 25.03
C LYS A 181 7.71 -14.99 26.35
N GLU A 182 7.99 -14.34 27.48
CA GLU A 182 7.62 -14.83 28.83
C GLU A 182 6.10 -14.96 29.04
N ALA A 183 5.33 -13.98 28.55
CA ALA A 183 3.86 -13.98 28.54
C ALA A 183 3.25 -14.84 27.42
N LYS A 184 4.09 -15.57 26.67
CA LYS A 184 3.69 -16.53 25.63
C LYS A 184 2.90 -15.91 24.46
N CYS A 185 3.05 -14.60 24.22
CA CYS A 185 2.43 -13.93 23.08
C CYS A 185 2.89 -14.55 21.74
N ILE A 186 4.15 -15.02 21.70
CA ILE A 186 4.74 -15.72 20.55
C ILE A 186 3.98 -16.97 20.12
N LEU A 187 3.24 -17.63 21.03
CA LEU A 187 2.51 -18.85 20.70
C LEU A 187 1.39 -18.60 19.69
N CYS A 188 0.84 -17.38 19.67
CA CYS A 188 -0.17 -16.96 18.70
C CYS A 188 0.41 -16.00 17.65
N HIS A 189 1.19 -15.01 18.09
CA HIS A 189 1.67 -13.94 17.22
C HIS A 189 3.00 -14.24 16.50
N GLY A 190 3.69 -15.34 16.80
CA GLY A 190 5.01 -15.63 16.25
C GLY A 190 6.12 -14.82 16.93
N GLU A 191 7.39 -15.14 16.63
CA GLU A 191 8.54 -14.44 17.25
C GLU A 191 8.65 -12.97 16.85
N ASP A 192 8.30 -12.66 15.60
CA ASP A 192 8.36 -11.34 14.98
C ASP A 192 7.01 -10.63 14.93
N GLY A 193 5.97 -11.21 15.53
CA GLY A 193 4.64 -10.62 15.63
C GLY A 193 3.74 -10.81 14.41
N ARG A 194 4.14 -11.58 13.39
CA ARG A 194 3.38 -11.72 12.13
C ARG A 194 2.13 -12.60 12.18
N GLY A 195 1.82 -13.21 13.33
CA GLY A 195 0.64 -14.07 13.49
C GLY A 195 0.89 -15.54 13.13
N GLU A 196 2.15 -15.97 13.12
CA GLU A 196 2.60 -17.33 12.74
C GLU A 196 3.01 -18.18 13.96
N GLY A 197 2.44 -17.90 15.13
CA GLY A 197 2.72 -18.71 16.31
C GLY A 197 2.29 -20.18 16.12
N PRO A 198 2.92 -21.14 16.80
CA PRO A 198 2.59 -22.57 16.67
C PRO A 198 1.11 -22.89 16.93
N ILE A 199 0.41 -22.12 17.78
CA ILE A 199 -1.03 -22.28 18.00
C ILE A 199 -1.82 -21.90 16.74
N THR A 200 -1.42 -20.86 16.00
CA THR A 200 -2.15 -20.44 14.79
C THR A 200 -1.85 -21.29 13.57
N THR A 201 -0.66 -21.87 13.48
CA THR A 201 -0.22 -22.66 12.33
C THR A 201 -0.52 -24.16 12.49
N THR A 202 -0.31 -24.72 13.69
CA THR A 202 -0.44 -26.16 13.95
C THR A 202 -1.86 -26.55 14.34
N LEU A 203 -2.51 -25.78 15.23
CA LEU A 203 -3.86 -26.12 15.69
C LEU A 203 -4.94 -25.79 14.66
N LYS A 204 -4.68 -24.93 13.66
CA LYS A 204 -5.62 -24.69 12.55
C LYS A 204 -5.91 -25.96 11.73
N LYS A 205 -4.96 -26.90 11.64
CA LYS A 205 -5.15 -28.18 10.93
C LYS A 205 -5.93 -29.22 11.75
N GLN A 206 -5.89 -29.14 13.08
CA GLN A 206 -6.52 -30.12 13.97
C GLN A 206 -7.84 -29.62 14.57
N TRP A 207 -7.95 -28.31 14.81
CA TRP A 207 -9.05 -27.63 15.48
C TRP A 207 -9.49 -26.50 14.53
N ASP A 208 -10.78 -26.45 14.17
CA ASP A 208 -11.37 -25.39 13.32
C ASP A 208 -11.42 -24.04 14.08
N LEU A 209 -10.24 -23.52 14.44
CA LEU A 209 -10.10 -22.25 15.12
C LEU A 209 -10.39 -21.15 14.11
N GLN A 210 -11.60 -20.60 14.17
CA GLN A 210 -12.09 -19.51 13.32
C GLN A 210 -11.34 -18.17 13.50
N PHE A 211 -10.25 -18.13 14.28
CA PHE A 211 -9.54 -16.89 14.62
C PHE A 211 -8.05 -16.99 14.26
N LYS A 212 -7.65 -16.29 13.20
CA LYS A 212 -6.24 -16.06 12.87
C LYS A 212 -5.68 -14.94 13.75
N ALA A 213 -4.50 -15.15 14.36
CA ALA A 213 -3.80 -14.04 15.00
C ALA A 213 -3.42 -13.01 13.94
N ARG A 214 -3.55 -11.74 14.33
CA ARG A 214 -3.24 -10.61 13.47
C ARG A 214 -1.74 -10.46 13.32
N ASP A 215 -1.33 -9.98 12.16
CA ASP A 215 0.01 -9.46 11.95
C ASP A 215 0.16 -8.16 12.74
N LEU A 216 0.97 -8.18 13.79
CA LEU A 216 1.26 -7.02 14.63
C LEU A 216 2.19 -6.04 13.92
N THR A 217 2.87 -6.43 12.84
CA THR A 217 3.70 -5.48 12.09
C THR A 217 2.84 -4.45 11.33
N GLN A 218 1.57 -4.78 11.05
CA GLN A 218 0.63 -3.95 10.30
C GLN A 218 -0.29 -3.15 11.23
N SER A 219 0.14 -1.96 11.65
CA SER A 219 -0.52 -1.20 12.72
C SER A 219 -1.97 -0.79 12.36
N TRP A 220 -2.24 -0.55 11.08
CA TRP A 220 -3.58 -0.15 10.58
C TRP A 220 -4.63 -1.23 10.84
N MET A 221 -4.21 -2.50 10.91
CA MET A 221 -5.10 -3.62 11.17
C MET A 221 -5.56 -3.66 12.64
N TYR A 222 -5.08 -2.81 13.54
CA TYR A 222 -5.43 -2.93 14.96
C TYR A 222 -6.89 -2.50 15.20
N LYS A 223 -7.70 -3.43 15.70
CA LYS A 223 -9.15 -3.23 15.86
C LYS A 223 -9.48 -2.06 16.79
N GLY A 224 -8.75 -1.98 17.91
CA GLY A 224 -8.96 -1.00 18.96
C GLY A 224 -8.07 0.24 18.90
N GLY A 225 -7.36 0.48 17.79
CA GLY A 225 -6.40 1.58 17.65
C GLY A 225 -4.95 1.12 17.75
N ASN A 226 -4.01 1.96 17.28
CA ASN A 226 -2.60 1.64 17.08
C ASN A 226 -1.63 2.59 17.84
N THR A 227 -2.14 3.39 18.76
CA THR A 227 -1.31 4.13 19.71
C THR A 227 -0.81 3.22 20.83
N GLU A 228 0.26 3.60 21.52
CA GLU A 228 0.77 2.84 22.68
C GLU A 228 -0.32 2.66 23.76
N GLY A 229 -1.17 3.67 23.98
CA GLY A 229 -2.31 3.56 24.89
C GLY A 229 -3.41 2.60 24.42
N ASP A 230 -3.67 2.52 23.11
CA ASP A 230 -4.64 1.59 22.55
C ASP A 230 -4.18 0.13 22.62
N ILE A 231 -2.88 -0.08 22.38
CA ILE A 231 -2.24 -1.40 22.49
C ILE A 231 -2.24 -1.83 23.96
N PHE A 232 -1.85 -0.93 24.88
CA PHE A 232 -1.92 -1.18 26.33
C PHE A 232 -3.35 -1.53 26.76
N ARG A 233 -4.35 -0.77 26.29
CA ARG A 233 -5.76 -1.06 26.56
C ARG A 233 -6.13 -2.44 26.06
N THR A 234 -5.75 -2.80 24.82
CA THR A 234 -6.05 -4.11 24.23
C THR A 234 -5.43 -5.26 25.03
N ILE A 235 -4.19 -5.12 25.48
CA ILE A 235 -3.50 -6.13 26.32
C ILE A 235 -4.18 -6.23 27.70
N THR A 236 -4.60 -5.10 28.26
CA THR A 236 -5.23 -5.03 29.59
C THR A 236 -6.66 -5.57 29.56
N THR A 237 -7.46 -5.22 28.57
CA THR A 237 -8.89 -5.60 28.52
C THR A 237 -9.10 -6.95 27.87
N GLY A 238 -8.25 -7.35 26.92
CA GLY A 238 -8.44 -8.52 26.07
C GLY A 238 -9.55 -8.31 25.03
N LEU A 239 -9.66 -9.25 24.09
CA LEU A 239 -10.69 -9.27 23.05
C LEU A 239 -11.66 -10.42 23.32
N ASN A 240 -12.86 -10.09 23.85
CA ASN A 240 -13.88 -11.09 24.16
C ASN A 240 -14.23 -11.99 22.94
N GLU A 241 -14.59 -13.25 23.19
CA GLU A 241 -14.83 -14.29 22.17
C GLU A 241 -13.61 -14.61 21.30
N THR A 242 -12.40 -14.31 21.77
CA THR A 242 -11.16 -14.73 21.11
C THR A 242 -10.19 -15.31 22.15
N PRO A 243 -9.18 -16.08 21.72
CA PRO A 243 -8.11 -16.54 22.60
C PRO A 243 -7.25 -15.40 23.19
N MET A 244 -7.38 -14.16 22.70
CA MET A 244 -6.66 -13.00 23.24
C MET A 244 -7.36 -12.50 24.51
N GLY A 245 -7.11 -13.17 25.64
CA GLY A 245 -7.63 -12.81 26.95
C GLY A 245 -7.04 -11.51 27.53
N SER A 246 -7.51 -11.15 28.73
CA SER A 246 -6.92 -10.05 29.51
C SER A 246 -5.62 -10.50 30.16
N TYR A 247 -4.60 -9.64 30.12
CA TYR A 247 -3.34 -9.84 30.84
C TYR A 247 -3.25 -9.02 32.13
N ALA A 248 -4.33 -8.36 32.55
CA ALA A 248 -4.34 -7.49 33.74
C ALA A 248 -4.00 -8.25 35.03
N ASP A 249 -4.44 -9.50 35.14
CA ASP A 249 -4.18 -10.35 36.32
C ASP A 249 -2.81 -11.04 36.29
N TYR A 250 -2.15 -11.06 35.13
CA TYR A 250 -0.90 -11.79 34.91
C TYR A 250 0.33 -10.89 34.85
N LEU A 251 0.16 -9.63 34.49
CA LEU A 251 1.23 -8.66 34.26
C LEU A 251 0.92 -7.36 34.99
N THR A 252 1.94 -6.72 35.55
CA THR A 252 1.83 -5.38 36.13
C THR A 252 1.53 -4.33 35.05
N ASP A 253 1.02 -3.17 35.45
CA ASP A 253 0.76 -2.07 34.52
C ASP A 253 2.04 -1.66 33.76
N ASP A 254 3.17 -1.54 34.46
CA ASP A 254 4.47 -1.25 33.83
C ASP A 254 4.89 -2.31 32.80
N ASP A 255 4.74 -3.60 33.13
CA ASP A 255 5.06 -4.67 32.19
C ASP A 255 4.14 -4.65 30.95
N ARG A 256 2.85 -4.30 31.11
CA ARG A 256 1.93 -4.12 29.98
C ARG A 256 2.28 -2.88 29.13
N TRP A 257 2.79 -1.81 29.73
CA TRP A 257 3.34 -0.66 28.99
C TRP A 257 4.60 -1.04 28.22
N HIS A 258 5.54 -1.77 28.83
CA HIS A 258 6.72 -2.28 28.14
C HIS A 258 6.35 -3.15 26.93
N LEU A 259 5.38 -4.05 27.09
CA LEU A 259 4.83 -4.84 25.97
C LEU A 259 4.24 -3.95 24.88
N SER A 260 3.48 -2.92 25.26
CA SER A 260 2.90 -1.98 24.31
C SER A 260 3.97 -1.28 23.46
N HIS A 261 5.03 -0.79 24.09
CA HIS A 261 6.17 -0.17 23.38
C HIS A 261 6.86 -1.16 22.45
N TYR A 262 7.03 -2.41 22.86
CA TYR A 262 7.59 -3.43 21.98
C TYR A 262 6.69 -3.71 20.77
N VAL A 263 5.39 -3.91 20.98
CA VAL A 263 4.42 -4.14 19.89
C VAL A 263 4.39 -2.94 18.95
N LYS A 264 4.41 -1.70 19.47
CA LYS A 264 4.50 -0.50 18.64
C LYS A 264 5.82 -0.45 17.85
N SER A 265 6.94 -0.86 18.45
CA SER A 265 8.27 -0.83 17.81
C SER A 265 8.45 -1.81 16.65
N ILE A 266 7.72 -2.93 16.64
CA ILE A 266 7.73 -3.89 15.52
C ILE A 266 6.68 -3.57 14.46
N SER A 267 5.76 -2.66 14.78
CA SER A 267 4.72 -2.19 13.86
C SER A 267 5.20 -1.02 13.00
N HIS A 268 4.58 -0.86 11.84
CA HIS A 268 4.68 0.36 11.05
C HIS A 268 3.28 0.83 10.65
N ASP A 269 3.18 2.14 10.42
CA ASP A 269 1.97 2.75 9.89
C ASP A 269 2.05 2.69 8.36
N MET A 270 0.90 2.50 7.71
CA MET A 270 0.84 2.41 6.25
C MET A 270 1.22 3.76 5.64
N LYS A 271 2.25 3.75 4.79
CA LYS A 271 2.74 4.94 4.09
C LYS A 271 2.28 4.93 2.64
N THR A 272 1.17 5.60 2.39
CA THR A 272 0.54 5.62 1.08
C THR A 272 0.76 6.96 0.37
N ASP A 273 0.89 6.92 -0.95
CA ASP A 273 0.89 8.08 -1.82
C ASP A 273 0.02 7.76 -3.04
N VAL A 274 -0.70 8.76 -3.54
CA VAL A 274 -1.51 8.64 -4.75
C VAL A 274 -0.60 8.51 -5.99
N VAL A 275 0.64 9.04 -5.91
CA VAL A 275 1.61 9.03 -7.00
C VAL A 275 2.89 8.28 -6.63
N LEU A 276 3.13 7.15 -7.26
CA LEU A 276 4.43 6.48 -7.29
C LEU A 276 5.37 7.24 -8.23
N LYS A 277 6.48 7.74 -7.69
CA LYS A 277 7.55 8.37 -8.46
C LYS A 277 8.60 7.31 -8.81
N SER A 278 8.77 7.03 -10.09
CA SER A 278 9.87 6.20 -10.57
C SER A 278 11.13 7.05 -10.69
N LYS A 279 12.16 6.69 -9.93
CA LYS A 279 13.41 7.43 -9.86
C LYS A 279 14.32 7.09 -11.04
N LEU A 280 14.96 8.10 -11.63
CA LEU A 280 15.92 7.89 -12.72
C LEU A 280 17.23 7.31 -12.17
N LEU A 281 17.74 6.26 -12.82
CA LEU A 281 19.11 5.76 -12.64
C LEU A 281 19.90 5.98 -13.95
N GLU A 282 21.01 6.70 -13.85
CA GLU A 282 21.97 6.86 -14.94
C GLU A 282 22.83 5.59 -15.02
N GLY A 283 22.31 4.54 -15.67
CA GLY A 283 22.99 3.26 -15.86
C GLY A 283 22.05 2.07 -15.75
N ASN A 284 22.61 0.94 -15.29
CA ASN A 284 21.87 -0.30 -15.15
C ASN A 284 20.86 -0.22 -14.01
N LEU A 285 19.73 -0.87 -14.21
CA LEU A 285 18.72 -1.06 -13.19
C LEU A 285 19.17 -2.11 -12.15
N PRO A 286 18.47 -2.21 -11.01
CA PRO A 286 18.76 -3.23 -9.99
C PRO A 286 18.82 -4.64 -10.58
N LYS A 287 19.77 -5.46 -10.11
CA LYS A 287 19.99 -6.82 -10.65
C LYS A 287 18.98 -7.86 -10.15
N GLY A 288 18.09 -7.48 -9.24
CA GLY A 288 17.13 -8.37 -8.62
C GLY A 288 16.36 -7.71 -7.46
N PRO A 289 15.43 -8.45 -6.86
CA PRO A 289 14.61 -7.97 -5.74
C PRO A 289 15.39 -7.73 -4.43
N ASP A 290 16.59 -8.29 -4.26
CA ASP A 290 17.48 -8.13 -3.09
C ASP A 290 18.55 -7.03 -3.26
N ASP A 291 18.57 -6.34 -4.40
CA ASP A 291 19.56 -5.31 -4.68
C ASP A 291 19.43 -4.12 -3.71
N VAL A 292 20.56 -3.70 -3.14
CA VAL A 292 20.63 -2.59 -2.16
C VAL A 292 20.19 -1.24 -2.72
N ALA A 293 20.13 -1.08 -4.05
CA ALA A 293 19.59 0.12 -4.66
C ALA A 293 18.15 0.41 -4.21
N TRP A 294 17.35 -0.63 -3.95
CA TRP A 294 15.96 -0.50 -3.49
C TRP A 294 15.85 0.16 -2.10
N ASP A 295 16.88 0.04 -1.25
CA ASP A 295 16.91 0.64 0.08
C ASP A 295 17.00 2.17 0.04
N THR A 296 17.38 2.74 -1.11
CA THR A 296 17.47 4.19 -1.31
C THR A 296 16.11 4.85 -1.60
N LEU A 297 15.06 4.05 -1.79
CA LEU A 297 13.70 4.50 -2.08
C LEU A 297 12.75 4.20 -0.93
N GLU A 298 11.92 5.17 -0.59
CA GLU A 298 10.75 4.92 0.25
C GLU A 298 9.69 4.17 -0.57
N ALA A 299 9.12 3.11 0.01
CA ALA A 299 8.03 2.37 -0.62
C ALA A 299 6.72 3.15 -0.53
N VAL A 300 5.93 3.08 -1.60
CA VAL A 300 4.52 3.43 -1.55
C VAL A 300 3.74 2.17 -1.19
N GLU A 301 2.99 2.20 -0.09
CA GLU A 301 2.16 1.11 0.38
C GLU A 301 0.70 1.34 0.00
N LEU A 302 0.14 0.37 -0.73
CA LEU A 302 -1.21 0.41 -1.25
C LEU A 302 -2.08 -0.59 -0.48
N PRO A 303 -3.29 -0.21 -0.05
CA PRO A 303 -4.25 -1.17 0.48
C PRO A 303 -4.69 -2.14 -0.61
N LEU A 304 -5.05 -3.34 -0.19
CA LEU A 304 -5.70 -4.31 -1.02
C LEU A 304 -7.06 -4.69 -0.43
N ALA A 305 -8.04 -4.83 -1.30
CA ALA A 305 -9.37 -5.33 -0.94
C ALA A 305 -9.72 -6.52 -1.84
N GLY A 306 -10.57 -7.41 -1.37
CA GLY A 306 -10.99 -8.55 -2.18
C GLY A 306 -11.81 -8.12 -3.40
N GLN A 307 -11.66 -8.84 -4.51
CA GLN A 307 -12.49 -8.65 -5.71
C GLN A 307 -13.94 -9.14 -5.45
N ILE A 308 -14.89 -8.21 -5.48
CA ILE A 308 -16.32 -8.47 -5.19
C ILE A 308 -17.25 -8.36 -6.41
N VAL A 309 -16.72 -8.03 -7.58
CA VAL A 309 -17.50 -7.84 -8.81
C VAL A 309 -17.75 -9.16 -9.54
N ALA A 310 -16.71 -9.95 -9.74
CA ALA A 310 -16.80 -11.24 -10.42
C ALA A 310 -17.17 -12.36 -9.42
N SER A 311 -18.01 -13.30 -9.85
CA SER A 311 -18.27 -14.53 -9.09
C SER A 311 -17.15 -15.56 -9.33
N PRO A 312 -16.69 -16.29 -8.31
CA PRO A 312 -17.07 -16.17 -6.90
C PRO A 312 -16.48 -14.90 -6.26
N ARG A 313 -17.33 -14.17 -5.52
CA ARG A 313 -16.91 -12.93 -4.84
C ARG A 313 -15.96 -13.26 -3.71
N PHE A 314 -14.93 -12.46 -3.55
CA PHE A 314 -13.90 -12.66 -2.54
C PHE A 314 -13.83 -11.43 -1.64
N TRP A 315 -14.22 -11.57 -0.38
CA TRP A 315 -14.37 -10.45 0.56
C TRP A 315 -13.20 -10.30 1.52
N THR A 316 -12.45 -11.39 1.74
CA THR A 316 -11.46 -11.52 2.79
C THR A 316 -10.15 -12.09 2.22
N PRO A 317 -9.44 -11.32 1.38
CA PRO A 317 -8.11 -11.73 0.93
C PRO A 317 -7.16 -11.85 2.11
N SER A 318 -6.17 -12.73 1.99
CA SER A 318 -5.10 -12.83 2.99
C SER A 318 -4.17 -11.61 2.92
N ALA A 319 -3.79 -11.19 1.71
CA ALA A 319 -3.04 -9.98 1.46
C ALA A 319 -3.95 -8.74 1.58
N ASN A 320 -3.61 -7.83 2.50
CA ASN A 320 -4.36 -6.59 2.75
C ASN A 320 -3.61 -5.31 2.33
N SER A 321 -2.34 -5.45 1.93
CA SER A 321 -1.51 -4.36 1.44
C SER A 321 -0.41 -4.89 0.52
N ILE A 322 0.14 -4.01 -0.30
CA ILE A 322 1.28 -4.26 -1.17
C ILE A 322 2.14 -3.01 -1.21
N ARG A 323 3.45 -3.17 -1.08
CA ARG A 323 4.45 -2.11 -1.22
C ARG A 323 4.99 -2.13 -2.64
N ILE A 324 5.20 -0.95 -3.20
CA ILE A 324 5.80 -0.79 -4.53
C ILE A 324 6.87 0.31 -4.52
N ARG A 325 7.99 0.01 -5.18
CA ARG A 325 9.05 0.96 -5.54
C ARG A 325 9.31 0.87 -7.03
N SER A 326 9.86 1.93 -7.62
CA SER A 326 10.22 1.90 -9.04
C SER A 326 11.46 2.72 -9.34
N PHE A 327 12.31 2.14 -10.19
CA PHE A 327 13.39 2.82 -10.88
C PHE A 327 13.16 2.75 -12.38
N TYR A 328 13.72 3.69 -13.11
CA TYR A 328 13.76 3.64 -14.56
C TYR A 328 15.08 4.21 -15.08
N ASN A 329 15.51 3.80 -16.26
CA ASN A 329 16.65 4.39 -16.97
C ASN A 329 16.19 4.93 -18.34
N ASP A 330 17.07 5.02 -19.33
CA ASP A 330 16.73 5.46 -20.67
C ASP A 330 15.99 4.39 -21.51
N LYS A 331 16.11 3.11 -21.14
CA LYS A 331 15.57 1.97 -21.90
C LYS A 331 14.40 1.27 -21.20
N ASN A 332 14.53 1.03 -19.90
CA ASN A 332 13.69 0.13 -19.11
C ASN A 332 13.13 0.82 -17.86
N ILE A 333 12.04 0.24 -17.34
CA ILE A 333 11.50 0.54 -16.02
C ILE A 333 11.42 -0.75 -15.22
N ALA A 334 11.81 -0.69 -13.95
CA ALA A 334 11.70 -1.77 -12.99
C ALA A 334 10.75 -1.38 -11.84
N PHE A 335 9.98 -2.36 -11.40
CA PHE A 335 9.10 -2.30 -10.25
C PHE A 335 9.52 -3.37 -9.26
N LEU A 336 9.76 -2.98 -8.01
CA LEU A 336 9.83 -3.93 -6.90
C LEU A 336 8.50 -3.90 -6.18
N VAL A 337 7.81 -5.04 -6.15
CA VAL A 337 6.58 -5.22 -5.38
C VAL A 337 6.82 -6.18 -4.23
N GLU A 338 6.26 -5.86 -3.07
CA GLU A 338 6.40 -6.66 -1.86
C GLU A 338 5.07 -6.78 -1.12
N TRP A 339 4.69 -7.98 -0.72
CA TRP A 339 3.52 -8.19 0.13
C TRP A 339 3.83 -9.23 1.21
N ASP A 340 3.09 -9.12 2.31
CA ASP A 340 3.16 -10.09 3.39
C ASP A 340 2.41 -11.36 2.98
N ASP A 341 3.14 -12.47 2.95
CA ASP A 341 2.61 -13.81 2.70
C ASP A 341 3.28 -14.77 3.66
N ARG A 342 2.48 -15.35 4.55
CA ARG A 342 2.96 -16.18 5.66
C ARG A 342 3.42 -17.56 5.21
N THR A 343 3.16 -17.88 3.96
CA THR A 343 3.31 -19.20 3.38
C THR A 343 4.04 -19.08 2.06
N ASN A 344 4.64 -20.19 1.64
CA ASN A 344 5.26 -20.32 0.33
C ASN A 344 4.96 -21.73 -0.18
N GLU A 345 3.67 -22.03 -0.36
CA GLU A 345 3.21 -23.31 -0.89
C GLU A 345 2.74 -23.10 -2.33
N GLN A 346 3.53 -23.59 -3.29
CA GLN A 346 3.27 -23.41 -4.72
C GLN A 346 2.76 -24.70 -5.37
N SER A 347 1.71 -24.57 -6.18
CA SER A 347 1.22 -25.63 -7.05
C SER A 347 0.79 -25.05 -8.39
N GLU A 348 0.63 -25.90 -9.40
CA GLU A 348 0.18 -25.48 -10.72
C GLU A 348 -1.16 -24.73 -10.66
N ILE A 349 -2.06 -25.18 -9.78
CA ILE A 349 -3.41 -24.63 -9.61
C ILE A 349 -3.39 -23.40 -8.70
N TYR A 350 -2.87 -23.55 -7.49
CA TYR A 350 -2.80 -22.49 -6.48
C TYR A 350 -1.35 -22.10 -6.26
N SER A 351 -1.02 -20.86 -6.63
CA SER A 351 0.31 -20.31 -6.49
C SER A 351 0.21 -18.84 -6.19
N ASP A 352 1.17 -18.35 -5.43
CA ASP A 352 1.31 -16.94 -5.15
C ASP A 352 1.63 -16.20 -6.45
N ALA A 353 0.96 -15.09 -6.66
CA ALA A 353 1.06 -14.34 -7.90
C ALA A 353 0.83 -12.85 -7.65
N VAL A 354 1.40 -12.04 -8.53
CA VAL A 354 1.17 -10.60 -8.55
C VAL A 354 0.97 -10.13 -10.00
N ALA A 355 0.07 -9.17 -10.19
CA ALA A 355 -0.10 -8.50 -11.47
C ALA A 355 -0.02 -6.98 -11.33
N LEU A 356 0.79 -6.34 -12.16
CA LEU A 356 0.68 -4.92 -12.46
C LEU A 356 -0.28 -4.74 -13.63
N GLN A 357 -1.17 -3.76 -13.53
CA GLN A 357 -2.14 -3.44 -14.57
C GLN A 357 -2.05 -1.97 -14.97
N PHE A 358 -2.00 -1.72 -16.28
CA PHE A 358 -1.98 -0.39 -16.86
C PHE A 358 -3.08 -0.24 -17.93
N PRO A 359 -3.69 0.94 -18.13
CA PRO A 359 -4.46 1.20 -19.33
C PRO A 359 -3.59 1.05 -20.58
N THR A 360 -4.08 0.40 -21.63
CA THR A 360 -3.32 0.27 -22.90
C THR A 360 -3.03 1.62 -23.57
N LYS A 361 -3.77 2.66 -23.19
CA LYS A 361 -3.51 4.06 -23.54
C LYS A 361 -3.70 4.95 -22.31
N ILE A 362 -2.76 5.86 -22.06
CA ILE A 362 -2.84 6.85 -20.98
C ILE A 362 -4.11 7.70 -21.18
N PRO A 363 -5.06 7.73 -20.22
CA PRO A 363 -6.28 8.52 -20.35
C PRO A 363 -6.00 10.03 -20.29
N GLU A 364 -6.50 10.79 -21.26
CA GLU A 364 -6.38 12.26 -21.30
C GLU A 364 -7.42 12.99 -20.42
N GLY A 365 -8.35 12.26 -19.79
CA GLY A 365 -9.42 12.83 -18.97
C GLY A 365 -9.76 11.99 -17.74
N LEU A 366 -10.78 12.42 -16.98
CA LEU A 366 -11.14 11.82 -15.69
C LEU A 366 -11.63 10.36 -15.79
N LYS A 367 -12.16 9.95 -16.95
CA LYS A 367 -12.71 8.60 -17.14
C LYS A 367 -11.57 7.60 -17.37
N LYS A 368 -11.25 6.82 -16.35
CA LYS A 368 -10.31 5.68 -16.42
C LYS A 368 -11.04 4.41 -16.88
N PRO A 369 -10.33 3.39 -17.41
CA PRO A 369 -10.87 2.03 -17.50
C PRO A 369 -11.29 1.57 -16.10
N TYR A 370 -12.17 0.56 -16.00
CA TYR A 370 -12.42 -0.06 -14.70
C TYR A 370 -11.13 -0.68 -14.12
N PHE A 371 -10.85 -0.48 -12.83
CA PHE A 371 -9.57 -0.89 -12.22
C PHE A 371 -9.42 -2.41 -12.10
N ALA A 372 -10.51 -3.17 -12.16
CA ALA A 372 -10.44 -4.62 -12.18
C ALA A 372 -10.60 -5.14 -13.62
N MET A 373 -9.52 -5.04 -14.40
CA MET A 373 -9.38 -5.58 -15.76
C MET A 373 -10.09 -4.80 -16.88
N GLY A 374 -10.26 -3.49 -16.72
CA GLY A 374 -10.82 -2.62 -17.76
C GLY A 374 -12.31 -2.83 -18.02
N ASP A 375 -12.78 -2.26 -19.12
CA ASP A 375 -14.16 -2.38 -19.59
C ASP A 375 -14.21 -2.59 -21.11
N SER A 376 -15.41 -2.76 -21.67
CA SER A 376 -15.56 -3.05 -23.09
C SER A 376 -15.05 -1.93 -24.01
N SER A 377 -14.99 -0.69 -23.52
CA SER A 377 -14.53 0.48 -24.27
C SER A 377 -13.06 0.81 -24.04
N LYS A 378 -12.53 0.51 -22.85
CA LYS A 378 -11.15 0.83 -22.46
C LYS A 378 -10.45 -0.42 -21.94
N GLY A 379 -9.46 -0.86 -22.69
CA GLY A 379 -8.66 -2.02 -22.33
C GLY A 379 -7.55 -1.70 -21.33
N VAL A 380 -7.00 -2.77 -20.76
CA VAL A 380 -5.82 -2.73 -19.91
C VAL A 380 -4.83 -3.81 -20.34
N GLU A 381 -3.56 -3.57 -20.06
CA GLU A 381 -2.43 -4.50 -20.10
C GLU A 381 -2.19 -5.02 -18.67
N LEU A 382 -1.80 -6.29 -18.54
CA LEU A 382 -1.44 -6.92 -17.28
C LEU A 382 -0.08 -7.60 -17.41
N LEU A 383 0.83 -7.27 -16.50
CA LEU A 383 2.12 -7.96 -16.31
C LEU A 383 1.94 -8.93 -15.16
N HIS A 384 1.78 -10.23 -15.43
CA HIS A 384 1.42 -11.23 -14.42
C HIS A 384 2.57 -12.18 -14.12
N TRP A 385 3.10 -12.09 -12.90
CA TRP A 385 4.08 -12.99 -12.33
C TRP A 385 3.40 -14.05 -11.47
N LYS A 386 3.87 -15.30 -11.51
CA LYS A 386 3.37 -16.43 -10.72
C LYS A 386 4.55 -17.28 -10.25
N ALA A 387 4.63 -17.52 -8.94
CA ALA A 387 5.77 -18.18 -8.30
C ALA A 387 6.02 -19.60 -8.83
N TYR A 388 4.95 -20.37 -9.05
CA TYR A 388 5.05 -21.74 -9.58
C TYR A 388 5.71 -21.76 -10.96
N ASP A 389 5.30 -20.85 -11.85
CA ASP A 389 5.78 -20.83 -13.23
C ASP A 389 7.29 -20.50 -13.27
N GLU A 390 7.76 -19.60 -12.40
CA GLU A 390 9.21 -19.33 -12.22
C GLU A 390 9.95 -20.55 -11.65
N SER A 391 9.39 -21.21 -10.63
CA SER A 391 10.03 -22.36 -10.00
C SER A 391 10.26 -23.54 -10.95
N VAL A 392 9.34 -23.78 -11.88
CA VAL A 392 9.48 -24.86 -12.88
C VAL A 392 10.66 -24.61 -13.82
N LEU A 393 10.86 -23.36 -14.27
CA LEU A 393 12.01 -23.02 -15.11
C LEU A 393 13.34 -23.22 -14.37
N THR A 394 13.40 -22.86 -13.08
CA THR A 394 14.64 -23.04 -12.29
C THR A 394 15.03 -24.51 -12.13
N VAL A 395 14.05 -25.43 -12.10
CA VAL A 395 14.31 -26.86 -12.04
C VAL A 395 14.79 -27.37 -13.39
N GLN A 396 14.14 -26.97 -14.49
CA GLN A 396 14.52 -27.37 -15.84
C GLN A 396 15.94 -26.95 -16.22
N SER A 397 16.34 -25.72 -15.89
CA SER A 397 17.72 -25.27 -16.13
C SER A 397 18.74 -26.02 -15.27
N SER A 398 18.38 -26.38 -14.03
CA SER A 398 19.27 -27.17 -13.15
C SER A 398 19.37 -28.66 -13.52
N GLU A 399 18.38 -29.21 -14.23
CA GLU A 399 18.40 -30.57 -14.74
C GLU A 399 19.20 -30.66 -16.05
N GLU A 400 19.10 -29.65 -16.94
CA GLU A 400 19.95 -29.56 -18.14
C GLU A 400 21.43 -29.40 -17.79
N ASP A 401 21.77 -28.62 -16.75
CA ASP A 401 23.14 -28.50 -16.23
C ASP A 401 23.67 -29.80 -15.57
N ASN A 402 22.79 -30.77 -15.26
CA ASN A 402 23.17 -32.08 -14.70
C ASN A 402 23.23 -33.21 -15.75
N ILE A 403 22.96 -32.92 -17.03
CA ILE A 403 23.12 -33.86 -18.15
C ILE A 403 24.35 -33.46 -18.98
N GLU A 404 25.49 -33.32 -18.32
CA GLU A 404 26.79 -33.44 -18.98
C GLU A 404 27.61 -34.52 -18.27
N THR A 405 27.37 -35.77 -18.66
CA THR A 405 28.37 -36.82 -18.95
C THR A 405 27.66 -38.16 -18.99
N GLU A 406 27.19 -38.59 -20.15
CA GLU A 406 27.40 -39.96 -20.63
C GLU A 406 27.45 -39.90 -22.17
N ALA A 407 28.67 -39.88 -22.68
CA ALA A 407 28.96 -40.01 -24.10
C ALA A 407 28.94 -41.49 -24.49
N ASP A 408 28.17 -41.81 -25.53
CA ASP A 408 28.34 -42.96 -26.43
C ASP A 408 27.54 -42.61 -27.70
N GLY A 409 28.02 -42.55 -28.94
CA GLY A 409 29.21 -43.12 -29.56
C GLY A 409 28.80 -43.65 -30.94
N GLY A 410 29.12 -42.91 -32.00
CA GLY A 410 29.10 -43.33 -33.42
C GLY A 410 27.78 -43.08 -34.19
N SER A 411 27.76 -42.79 -35.49
CA SER A 411 28.78 -42.51 -36.50
C SER A 411 28.06 -42.07 -37.80
N GLU A 412 28.61 -41.05 -38.46
CA GLU A 412 28.62 -40.74 -39.92
C GLU A 412 27.44 -41.12 -40.85
N ALA A 413 26.93 -40.12 -41.59
CA ALA A 413 27.04 -40.05 -43.06
C ALA A 413 26.53 -38.70 -43.61
N GLU A 414 27.25 -38.23 -44.63
CA GLU A 414 27.16 -36.97 -45.38
C GLU A 414 25.98 -36.94 -46.38
N ASP A 415 25.49 -35.75 -46.76
CA ASP A 415 25.39 -35.32 -48.16
C ASP A 415 24.92 -33.84 -48.31
N GLU A 416 25.42 -33.22 -49.37
CA GLU A 416 25.57 -31.79 -49.71
C GLU A 416 24.31 -31.06 -50.28
N PRO A 417 24.37 -29.74 -50.60
CA PRO A 417 23.23 -28.81 -50.58
C PRO A 417 22.60 -28.53 -51.97
N ASP A 418 21.37 -28.00 -51.96
CA ASP A 418 20.72 -27.38 -53.12
C ASP A 418 20.72 -25.84 -52.99
N GLU A 419 21.34 -25.19 -53.97
CA GLU A 419 21.27 -23.75 -54.23
C GLU A 419 19.94 -23.36 -54.88
N ALA A 420 19.37 -22.23 -54.44
CA ALA A 420 18.44 -21.45 -55.26
C ALA A 420 18.57 -19.96 -54.92
N GLU A 421 19.10 -19.20 -55.88
CA GLU A 421 19.08 -17.75 -55.92
C GLU A 421 17.65 -17.20 -56.04
N SER A 422 17.34 -16.11 -55.32
CA SER A 422 16.64 -14.98 -55.92
C SER A 422 16.73 -13.69 -55.09
N GLU A 423 17.28 -12.68 -55.78
CA GLU A 423 16.89 -11.27 -55.81
C GLU A 423 17.10 -10.38 -54.57
N GLU A 424 18.23 -9.67 -54.60
CA GLU A 424 18.47 -8.41 -53.89
C GLU A 424 17.49 -7.32 -54.35
N THR A 425 16.76 -6.71 -53.41
CA THR A 425 16.37 -5.31 -53.49
C THR A 425 16.78 -4.60 -52.22
N ALA A 426 17.65 -3.61 -52.40
CA ALA A 426 18.16 -2.72 -51.38
C ALA A 426 17.06 -1.79 -50.84
N ASP A 427 16.95 -1.71 -49.52
CA ASP A 427 16.42 -0.57 -48.78
C ASP A 427 17.29 -0.42 -47.51
N GLU A 428 18.40 0.32 -47.66
CA GLU A 428 19.27 0.78 -46.58
C GLU A 428 18.57 1.91 -45.81
N GLU A 429 17.73 1.58 -44.81
CA GLU A 429 17.29 2.57 -43.80
C GLU A 429 16.72 1.90 -42.51
N GLN A 430 17.25 0.73 -42.12
CA GLN A 430 16.70 -0.03 -40.97
C GLN A 430 17.75 -0.69 -40.05
N GLU A 431 19.03 -0.30 -40.10
CA GLU A 431 20.06 -0.95 -39.27
C GLU A 431 20.29 -0.28 -37.90
N ASP A 432 19.87 0.98 -37.69
CA ASP A 432 20.16 1.70 -36.44
C ASP A 432 19.14 1.45 -35.29
N GLU A 433 17.97 0.84 -35.53
CA GLU A 433 17.00 0.48 -34.47
C GLU A 433 17.17 -0.97 -33.94
N LEU A 434 17.72 -1.89 -34.75
CA LEU A 434 17.87 -3.31 -34.40
C LEU A 434 18.95 -3.60 -33.36
N VAL A 435 19.94 -2.70 -33.21
CA VAL A 435 21.04 -2.85 -32.23
C VAL A 435 20.57 -2.62 -30.78
N SER A 436 19.38 -2.04 -30.57
CA SER A 436 18.88 -1.69 -29.23
C SER A 436 18.16 -2.83 -28.50
N GLU A 437 17.58 -3.80 -29.21
CA GLU A 437 16.75 -4.87 -28.60
C GLU A 437 17.56 -6.01 -27.99
N GLY A 438 18.61 -6.47 -28.67
CA GLY A 438 19.50 -7.51 -28.13
C GLY A 438 20.22 -7.05 -26.86
N SER A 439 20.53 -5.75 -26.76
CA SER A 439 21.16 -5.13 -25.58
C SER A 439 20.21 -4.97 -24.40
N ALA A 440 18.91 -4.73 -24.63
CA ALA A 440 17.94 -4.49 -23.56
C ALA A 440 17.52 -5.79 -22.84
N MET A 441 17.51 -6.93 -23.55
CA MET A 441 17.21 -8.24 -22.96
C MET A 441 18.41 -8.91 -22.27
N GLN A 442 19.65 -8.56 -22.62
CA GLN A 442 20.85 -9.08 -21.96
C GLN A 442 21.00 -8.63 -20.50
N GLU A 443 20.52 -7.42 -20.15
CA GLU A 443 20.65 -6.88 -18.79
C GLU A 443 19.96 -7.75 -17.72
N PHE A 444 18.93 -8.51 -18.13
CA PHE A 444 18.14 -9.38 -17.25
C PHE A 444 18.17 -10.84 -17.72
N GLU A 445 19.29 -11.27 -18.28
CA GLU A 445 19.52 -12.67 -18.63
C GLU A 445 19.33 -13.56 -17.37
N GLY A 446 18.57 -14.64 -17.51
CA GLY A 446 18.19 -15.53 -16.40
C GLY A 446 16.94 -15.12 -15.62
N PHE A 447 16.28 -13.99 -15.96
CA PHE A 447 14.97 -13.66 -15.38
C PHE A 447 13.85 -14.44 -16.10
N PHE A 448 12.81 -14.79 -15.33
CA PHE A 448 11.60 -15.41 -15.85
C PHE A 448 10.85 -14.47 -16.80
N SER A 449 10.30 -15.01 -17.89
CA SER A 449 9.48 -14.22 -18.82
C SER A 449 8.09 -14.01 -18.26
N ILE A 450 7.75 -12.76 -17.93
CA ILE A 450 6.45 -12.42 -17.35
C ILE A 450 5.34 -12.66 -18.34
N LYS A 451 4.23 -13.21 -17.87
CA LYS A 451 3.07 -13.46 -18.71
C LYS A 451 2.27 -12.18 -18.90
N GLU A 452 2.43 -11.55 -20.05
CA GLU A 452 1.66 -10.39 -20.46
C GLU A 452 0.31 -10.78 -21.03
N MET A 453 -0.72 -10.01 -20.65
CA MET A 453 -2.10 -10.22 -21.07
C MET A 453 -2.78 -8.88 -21.34
N ASN A 454 -3.80 -8.87 -22.19
CA ASN A 454 -4.70 -7.73 -22.32
C ASN A 454 -6.13 -8.10 -21.91
N ALA A 455 -6.85 -7.14 -21.33
CA ALA A 455 -8.24 -7.29 -20.96
C ALA A 455 -9.12 -6.12 -21.40
N LYS A 456 -10.34 -6.42 -21.85
CA LYS A 456 -11.43 -5.45 -22.08
C LYS A 456 -12.64 -5.82 -21.21
N GLY A 457 -12.40 -5.82 -19.90
CA GLY A 457 -13.25 -6.43 -18.88
C GLY A 457 -12.81 -7.86 -18.54
N PHE A 458 -13.07 -8.29 -17.30
CA PHE A 458 -12.63 -9.58 -16.77
C PHE A 458 -13.09 -10.83 -17.55
N LYS A 459 -14.15 -10.71 -18.39
CA LYS A 459 -14.63 -11.80 -19.26
C LYS A 459 -13.85 -11.93 -20.57
N ARG A 460 -13.06 -10.92 -20.93
CA ARG A 460 -12.30 -10.83 -22.19
C ARG A 460 -10.84 -10.58 -21.86
N LEU A 461 -10.21 -11.57 -21.26
CA LEU A 461 -8.78 -11.64 -20.97
C LEU A 461 -8.13 -12.56 -22.00
N SER A 462 -7.02 -12.13 -22.60
CA SER A 462 -6.21 -12.93 -23.51
C SER A 462 -4.73 -12.73 -23.24
N VAL A 463 -3.95 -13.80 -23.35
CA VAL A 463 -2.49 -13.75 -23.31
C VAL A 463 -1.99 -13.07 -24.59
N GLN A 464 -0.97 -12.22 -24.46
CA GLN A 464 -0.32 -11.62 -25.61
C GLN A 464 0.45 -12.68 -26.42
N PRO A 465 0.59 -12.52 -27.75
CA PRO A 465 1.46 -13.39 -28.56
C PRO A 465 2.90 -13.40 -28.03
N ASP A 466 3.66 -14.47 -28.30
CA ASP A 466 5.05 -14.61 -27.82
C ASP A 466 5.96 -13.46 -28.27
N ALA A 467 5.76 -12.95 -29.49
CA ALA A 467 6.48 -11.79 -30.03
C ALA A 467 6.17 -10.47 -29.32
N SER A 468 5.11 -10.43 -28.51
CA SER A 468 4.67 -9.26 -27.73
C SER A 468 4.90 -9.43 -26.22
N GLN A 469 5.65 -10.46 -25.79
CA GLN A 469 6.05 -10.66 -24.40
C GLN A 469 7.35 -9.90 -24.12
N ASN A 470 7.25 -8.70 -23.55
CA ASN A 470 8.37 -7.75 -23.40
C ASN A 470 8.95 -7.68 -21.96
N SER A 471 8.28 -8.30 -20.99
CA SER A 471 8.56 -8.13 -19.58
C SER A 471 9.30 -9.33 -18.98
N LYS A 472 10.22 -9.04 -18.07
CA LYS A 472 10.98 -10.03 -17.30
C LYS A 472 10.74 -9.85 -15.81
N GLY A 473 10.93 -10.89 -15.03
CA GLY A 473 10.80 -10.79 -13.59
C GLY A 473 11.54 -11.86 -12.82
N LYS A 474 11.72 -11.57 -11.53
CA LYS A 474 12.40 -12.45 -10.58
C LYS A 474 11.78 -12.27 -9.21
N GLY A 475 11.38 -13.38 -8.59
CA GLY A 475 10.77 -13.39 -7.28
C GLY A 475 11.57 -14.18 -6.26
N HIS A 476 11.51 -13.77 -5.00
CA HIS A 476 11.86 -14.64 -3.89
C HIS A 476 10.92 -14.42 -2.70
N TRP A 477 10.81 -15.46 -1.88
CA TRP A 477 10.11 -15.42 -0.62
C TRP A 477 11.11 -15.46 0.53
N LYS A 478 11.04 -14.47 1.44
CA LYS A 478 11.95 -14.37 2.59
C LYS A 478 11.21 -13.79 3.79
N ASN A 479 11.27 -14.50 4.93
CA ASN A 479 10.69 -14.06 6.20
C ASN A 479 9.21 -13.64 6.08
N GLY A 480 8.36 -14.50 5.51
CA GLY A 480 6.92 -14.23 5.41
C GLY A 480 6.57 -13.08 4.46
N LYS A 481 7.42 -12.79 3.47
CA LYS A 481 7.22 -11.76 2.45
C LYS A 481 7.67 -12.26 1.10
N TRP A 482 6.86 -11.98 0.09
CA TRP A 482 7.33 -12.00 -1.29
C TRP A 482 7.99 -10.68 -1.63
N GLN A 483 9.07 -10.75 -2.39
CA GLN A 483 9.69 -9.62 -3.07
C GLN A 483 9.84 -10.02 -4.54
N VAL A 484 9.14 -9.31 -5.42
CA VAL A 484 9.13 -9.61 -6.86
C VAL A 484 9.55 -8.36 -7.62
N MET A 485 10.59 -8.51 -8.41
CA MET A 485 11.02 -7.49 -9.36
C MET A 485 10.41 -7.82 -10.73
N ILE A 486 9.73 -6.84 -11.33
CA ILE A 486 9.21 -6.90 -12.70
C ILE A 486 9.81 -5.75 -13.50
N THR A 487 10.37 -6.04 -14.66
CA THR A 487 10.99 -5.06 -15.56
C THR A 487 10.41 -5.16 -16.97
N ARG A 488 10.34 -4.02 -17.67
CA ARG A 488 9.84 -3.90 -19.04
C ARG A 488 10.51 -2.71 -19.73
N PRO A 489 10.72 -2.74 -21.06
CA PRO A 489 11.05 -1.56 -21.83
C PRO A 489 10.07 -0.40 -21.61
N LEU A 490 10.58 0.84 -21.65
CA LEU A 490 9.73 2.04 -21.54
C LEU A 490 8.74 2.13 -22.72
N PHE A 491 9.19 1.72 -23.90
CA PHE A 491 8.43 1.74 -25.13
C PHE A 491 8.47 0.36 -25.76
N THR A 492 7.32 -0.10 -26.26
CA THR A 492 7.20 -1.36 -26.99
C THR A 492 6.70 -1.11 -28.41
N ARG A 493 6.97 -2.06 -29.30
CA ARG A 493 6.46 -2.04 -30.69
C ARG A 493 4.94 -2.02 -30.73
N ASP A 494 4.31 -2.69 -29.77
CA ASP A 494 2.87 -2.93 -29.69
C ASP A 494 2.05 -1.80 -29.02
N LYS A 495 2.21 -0.57 -29.52
CA LYS A 495 1.61 0.67 -28.97
C LYS A 495 0.08 0.68 -28.82
N LYS A 496 -0.63 -0.29 -29.40
CA LYS A 496 -2.10 -0.41 -29.32
C LYS A 496 -2.56 -1.24 -28.12
N ILE A 497 -1.74 -2.18 -27.69
CA ILE A 497 -2.07 -3.13 -26.63
C ILE A 497 -1.24 -2.87 -25.37
N ASP A 498 -0.09 -2.21 -25.48
CA ASP A 498 0.74 -1.88 -24.33
C ASP A 498 0.82 -0.38 -24.05
N VAL A 499 0.90 -0.06 -22.75
CA VAL A 499 1.17 1.30 -22.28
C VAL A 499 2.57 1.74 -22.68
N GLN A 500 2.72 3.00 -23.07
CA GLN A 500 4.01 3.61 -23.34
C GLN A 500 4.39 4.51 -22.15
N PHE A 501 5.54 4.25 -21.52
CA PHE A 501 5.98 4.95 -20.31
C PHE A 501 6.63 6.29 -20.66
N GLU A 502 5.78 7.30 -20.89
CA GLU A 502 6.20 8.65 -21.21
C GLU A 502 6.58 9.47 -19.97
N LYS A 503 7.73 10.16 -20.03
CA LYS A 503 8.18 11.09 -18.99
C LYS A 503 7.20 12.26 -18.83
N GLY A 504 6.99 12.69 -17.58
CA GLY A 504 6.11 13.83 -17.26
C GLY A 504 4.60 13.56 -17.40
N LYS A 505 4.19 12.32 -17.68
CA LYS A 505 2.78 11.90 -17.66
C LYS A 505 2.42 11.22 -16.35
N LEU A 506 1.15 11.34 -15.96
CA LEU A 506 0.55 10.56 -14.88
C LEU A 506 -0.09 9.30 -15.47
N ILE A 507 0.56 8.17 -15.27
CA ILE A 507 0.19 6.88 -15.85
C ILE A 507 -0.60 6.08 -14.81
N PRO A 508 -1.90 5.81 -15.00
CA PRO A 508 -2.65 5.04 -14.03
C PRO A 508 -2.11 3.61 -13.93
N TYR A 509 -1.99 3.09 -12.72
CA TYR A 509 -1.67 1.68 -12.48
C TYR A 509 -2.52 1.10 -11.34
N ALA A 510 -2.73 -0.21 -11.37
CA ALA A 510 -3.38 -0.97 -10.31
C ALA A 510 -2.65 -2.29 -10.10
N LEU A 511 -2.77 -2.86 -8.90
CA LEU A 511 -2.13 -4.11 -8.50
C LEU A 511 -3.17 -5.17 -8.16
N ALA A 512 -2.80 -6.43 -8.36
CA ALA A 512 -3.53 -7.59 -7.89
C ALA A 512 -2.57 -8.62 -7.29
N VAL A 513 -2.98 -9.27 -6.20
CA VAL A 513 -2.19 -10.31 -5.50
C VAL A 513 -3.07 -11.53 -5.27
N TRP A 514 -2.46 -12.71 -5.41
CA TRP A 514 -3.04 -13.99 -5.07
C TRP A 514 -2.11 -14.69 -4.07
N ASP A 515 -2.71 -15.22 -2.99
CA ASP A 515 -2.07 -16.15 -2.06
C ASP A 515 -2.59 -17.58 -2.34
N GLY A 516 -1.74 -18.40 -2.97
CA GLY A 516 -2.06 -19.77 -3.35
C GLY A 516 -2.36 -20.65 -2.13
N SER A 517 -1.70 -20.41 -1.01
CA SER A 517 -1.89 -21.17 0.23
C SER A 517 -3.26 -20.88 0.88
N ASN A 518 -3.88 -19.75 0.53
CA ASN A 518 -5.25 -19.39 0.89
C ASN A 518 -6.27 -19.74 -0.23
N SER A 519 -5.89 -20.60 -1.18
CA SER A 519 -6.69 -21.06 -2.31
C SER A 519 -7.17 -19.92 -3.23
N GLU A 520 -6.40 -18.83 -3.31
CA GLU A 520 -6.72 -17.68 -4.17
C GLU A 520 -6.33 -18.00 -5.62
N ILE A 521 -7.27 -17.82 -6.55
CA ILE A 521 -7.05 -18.10 -7.97
C ILE A 521 -8.01 -17.28 -8.85
N LYS A 522 -7.61 -16.97 -10.08
CA LYS A 522 -8.45 -16.27 -11.08
C LYS A 522 -9.01 -14.95 -10.53
N GLY A 523 -10.33 -14.88 -10.33
CA GLY A 523 -11.02 -13.69 -9.81
C GLY A 523 -10.97 -13.56 -8.28
N GLN A 524 -10.61 -14.62 -7.56
CA GLN A 524 -10.44 -14.59 -6.11
C GLN A 524 -9.04 -14.10 -5.80
N LYS A 525 -8.94 -12.79 -5.58
CA LYS A 525 -7.68 -12.08 -5.35
C LYS A 525 -7.91 -10.80 -4.57
N ALA A 526 -6.82 -10.31 -4.00
CA ALA A 526 -6.71 -8.96 -3.48
C ALA A 526 -6.42 -7.99 -4.64
N ILE A 527 -7.07 -6.83 -4.67
CA ILE A 527 -6.90 -5.80 -5.71
C ILE A 527 -6.79 -4.40 -5.09
N SER A 528 -5.99 -3.54 -5.72
CA SER A 528 -5.94 -2.11 -5.41
C SER A 528 -6.95 -1.31 -6.25
N SER A 529 -7.18 -0.05 -5.89
CA SER A 529 -7.76 0.95 -6.79
C SER A 529 -6.73 1.48 -7.79
N TRP A 530 -7.10 2.48 -8.61
CA TRP A 530 -6.16 3.19 -9.48
C TRP A 530 -5.28 4.17 -8.68
N TYR A 531 -3.97 3.98 -8.78
CA TYR A 531 -2.93 4.92 -8.39
C TYR A 531 -2.25 5.48 -9.64
N TYR A 532 -1.30 6.40 -9.49
CA TYR A 532 -0.57 7.00 -10.60
C TYR A 532 0.92 6.77 -10.50
N LEU A 533 1.54 6.48 -11.63
CA LEU A 533 2.97 6.42 -11.81
C LEU A 533 3.41 7.69 -12.55
N THR A 534 4.54 8.27 -12.13
CA THR A 534 5.24 9.31 -12.89
C THR A 534 6.72 8.97 -12.96
N LEU A 535 7.34 9.26 -14.10
CA LEU A 535 8.78 9.11 -14.29
C LEU A 535 9.44 10.44 -13.95
N GLU A 536 10.33 10.44 -12.95
CA GLU A 536 10.99 11.65 -12.49
C GLU A 536 11.82 12.29 -13.60
N MET A 537 11.52 13.53 -13.96
CA MET A 537 12.34 14.27 -14.91
C MET A 537 13.50 14.94 -14.15
N THR A 538 14.73 14.50 -14.37
CA THR A 538 15.91 15.23 -13.89
C THR A 538 16.05 16.51 -14.70
N THR A 539 16.09 17.65 -14.03
CA THR A 539 16.35 18.93 -14.71
C THR A 539 17.81 18.95 -15.16
N PRO A 540 18.11 19.08 -16.46
CA PRO A 540 19.50 19.07 -16.92
C PRO A 540 20.32 20.17 -16.24
N ASN A 541 21.58 19.89 -15.91
CA ASN A 541 22.49 20.86 -15.30
C ASN A 541 22.60 22.15 -16.12
N SER A 542 22.41 22.09 -17.44
CA SER A 542 22.37 23.25 -18.32
C SER A 542 21.28 24.25 -17.95
N VAL A 543 20.10 23.81 -17.48
CA VAL A 543 19.01 24.70 -17.07
C VAL A 543 19.43 25.50 -15.82
N TYR A 544 20.09 24.87 -14.86
CA TYR A 544 20.65 25.57 -13.70
C TYR A 544 21.74 26.56 -14.11
N ILE A 545 22.60 26.20 -15.06
CA ILE A 545 23.61 27.10 -15.63
C ILE A 545 22.96 28.31 -16.29
N TYR A 546 21.93 28.11 -17.12
CA TYR A 546 21.20 29.21 -17.75
C TYR A 546 20.51 30.12 -16.72
N ALA A 547 19.95 29.55 -15.65
CA ALA A 547 19.39 30.32 -14.55
C ALA A 547 20.46 31.18 -13.84
N ILE A 548 21.65 30.61 -13.57
CA ILE A 548 22.79 31.34 -12.99
C ILE A 548 23.25 32.46 -13.93
N VAL A 549 23.39 32.18 -15.23
CA VAL A 549 23.79 33.18 -16.24
C VAL A 549 22.77 34.32 -16.32
N ALA A 550 21.47 34.01 -16.27
CA ALA A 550 20.41 35.01 -16.26
C ALA A 550 20.47 35.90 -15.00
N VAL A 551 20.73 35.32 -13.84
CA VAL A 551 20.93 36.07 -12.58
C VAL A 551 22.15 36.98 -12.67
N ILE A 552 23.28 36.49 -13.19
CA ILE A 552 24.49 37.30 -13.39
C ILE A 552 24.21 38.46 -14.36
N MET A 553 23.53 38.20 -15.48
CA MET A 553 23.15 39.27 -16.41
C MET A 553 22.26 40.33 -15.76
N ALA A 554 21.25 39.91 -14.98
CA ALA A 554 20.38 40.84 -14.27
C ALA A 554 21.16 41.71 -13.27
N ILE A 555 22.10 41.11 -12.52
CA ILE A 555 22.99 41.82 -11.60
C ILE A 555 23.88 42.81 -12.36
N CYS A 556 24.48 42.39 -13.48
CA CYS A 556 25.30 43.26 -14.32
C CYS A 556 24.51 44.45 -14.88
N ILE A 557 23.28 44.23 -15.35
CA ILE A 557 22.38 45.29 -15.83
C ILE A 557 22.05 46.24 -14.67
N GLN A 558 21.75 45.71 -13.49
CA GLN A 558 21.44 46.53 -12.32
C GLN A 558 22.64 47.40 -11.91
N PHE A 559 23.85 46.83 -11.87
CA PHE A 559 25.07 47.60 -11.61
C PHE A 559 25.35 48.63 -12.70
N TRP A 560 25.11 48.29 -13.96
CA TRP A 560 25.25 49.23 -15.07
C TRP A 560 24.27 50.41 -14.96
N VAL A 561 22.99 50.16 -14.65
CA VAL A 561 21.99 51.20 -14.40
C VAL A 561 22.39 52.10 -13.23
N VAL A 562 22.84 51.51 -12.12
CA VAL A 562 23.32 52.28 -10.94
C VAL A 562 24.55 53.12 -11.31
N ALA A 563 25.51 52.55 -12.02
CA ALA A 563 26.71 53.26 -12.48
C ALA A 563 26.35 54.40 -13.46
N ARG A 564 25.38 54.17 -14.34
CA ARG A 564 24.90 55.17 -15.31
C ARG A 564 24.19 56.34 -14.61
N ILE A 565 23.29 56.07 -13.65
CA ILE A 565 22.63 57.11 -12.83
C ILE A 565 23.65 57.89 -12.00
N ARG A 566 24.72 57.24 -11.50
CA ARG A 566 25.80 57.93 -10.77
C ARG A 566 26.66 58.82 -11.66
N ARG A 567 26.95 58.39 -12.91
CA ARG A 567 27.72 59.19 -13.89
C ARG A 567 26.92 60.31 -14.52
N PHE A 568 25.62 60.12 -14.70
CA PHE A 568 24.68 61.09 -15.26
C PHE A 568 23.50 61.23 -14.29
N PRO A 569 23.65 62.04 -13.22
CA PRO A 569 22.55 62.30 -12.31
C PRO A 569 21.41 62.94 -13.09
N THR A 570 20.22 62.37 -13.01
CA THR A 570 19.02 63.00 -13.54
C THR A 570 18.76 64.28 -12.75
N GLU A 571 18.76 65.43 -13.42
CA GLU A 571 18.32 66.68 -12.82
C GLU A 571 16.86 66.53 -12.42
N ILE A 572 16.61 66.57 -11.11
CA ILE A 572 15.26 66.64 -10.57
C ILE A 572 14.90 68.12 -10.58
N PRO A 573 13.81 68.53 -11.27
CA PRO A 573 13.34 69.91 -11.18
C PRO A 573 13.07 70.24 -9.70
N GLU A 574 13.69 71.30 -9.18
CA GLU A 574 13.37 71.83 -7.86
C GLU A 574 11.95 72.41 -7.90
N GLU A 575 11.07 71.92 -7.03
CA GLU A 575 9.88 72.65 -6.57
C GLU A 575 10.22 73.48 -5.34
#